data_AF-A0A5P9WSX1-F1
#
_entry.id   AF-A0A5P9WSX1-F1
#
_cell.length_a   1.000
_cell.length_b   1.000
_cell.length_c   1.000
_cell.angle_alpha   90.00
_cell.angle_beta   90.00
_cell.angle_gamma   90.00
#
_symmetry.space_group_name_H-M   'P 1'
#
loop_
_entity.id
_entity.type
_entity.pdbx_description
1 polymer ?
#
loop_
_entity_poly.entity_id
_entity_poly.type
_entity_poly.pdbx_seq_one_letter_code
_entity_poly.pdbx_strand_id
1 'polypeptide(L)'
;MTPPAPPAAPLRADCIGDSAGGLTFDVAARGNAGAALLILRRRGADTGADSSADTVSLPLAPAAEGRLRAALPSSVSLPEGRWDAYARLAGGEPRRLVPGVTDLRSLAERTPSGLLGHVAVRIPYATRQGNLTVRSWLRAPHAEAVDLRLESDGLTVRGRVYGTQLVPGADAELRARSGDGVGGGVRRLDVAAERTEFAFTVPYDGLAPGDWDLWLRPAGDLGPVVRLARLLDDVADKNPVLTFPRARVRTSHGPVAAGPYYTRDNDLSLAVTPLDA
;
A
#
# COMPACT_ATOMS: atom_id res chain seq x y z
N MET A 1 40.61 24.41 21.11
CA MET A 1 39.72 23.39 20.50
C MET A 1 38.28 23.81 20.76
N THR A 2 37.58 24.27 19.73
CA THR A 2 36.16 24.62 19.85
C THR A 2 35.35 23.33 19.98
N PRO A 3 34.48 23.18 21.00
CA PRO A 3 33.63 21.99 21.10
C PRO A 3 32.75 21.88 19.85
N PRO A 4 32.51 20.65 19.35
CA PRO A 4 31.64 20.44 18.20
C PRO A 4 30.25 21.00 18.51
N ALA A 5 29.69 21.75 17.55
CA ALA A 5 28.35 22.28 17.69
C ALA A 5 27.35 21.14 17.92
N PRO A 6 26.35 21.32 18.80
CA PRO A 6 25.35 20.29 19.03
C PRO A 6 24.63 19.95 17.71
N PRO A 7 24.27 18.68 17.49
CA PRO A 7 23.59 18.27 16.28
C PRO A 7 22.29 19.06 16.11
N ALA A 8 22.07 19.60 14.91
CA ALA A 8 20.87 20.36 14.61
C ALA A 8 19.62 19.49 14.86
N ALA A 9 18.64 20.04 15.58
CA ALA A 9 17.39 19.35 15.86
C ALA A 9 16.75 18.80 14.56
N PRO A 10 16.15 17.60 14.58
CA PRO A 10 15.57 17.00 13.40
C PRO A 10 14.44 17.87 12.83
N LEU A 11 14.35 17.94 11.50
CA LEU A 11 13.23 18.62 10.85
C LEU A 11 12.01 17.70 10.92
N ARG A 12 10.93 18.21 11.52
CA ARG A 12 9.66 17.50 11.67
C ARG A 12 8.67 17.98 10.62
N ALA A 13 7.86 17.06 10.10
CA ALA A 13 6.73 17.39 9.24
C ALA A 13 5.45 16.79 9.81
N ASP A 14 4.45 17.63 10.05
CA ASP A 14 3.08 17.16 10.27
C ASP A 14 2.45 16.87 8.90
N CYS A 15 1.72 15.77 8.78
CA CYS A 15 1.10 15.33 7.53
C CYS A 15 -0.41 15.29 7.66
N ILE A 16 -1.12 15.82 6.66
CA ILE A 16 -2.60 15.77 6.61
C ILE A 16 -3.01 15.24 5.24
N GLY A 17 -3.83 14.18 5.23
CA GLY A 17 -4.48 13.66 4.04
C GLY A 17 -5.84 14.30 3.81
N ASP A 18 -6.15 14.63 2.55
CA ASP A 18 -7.48 15.11 2.14
C ASP A 18 -8.33 14.02 1.47
N SER A 19 -9.62 14.29 1.30
CA SER A 19 -10.58 13.38 0.68
C SER A 19 -10.37 13.17 -0.82
N ALA A 20 -9.58 14.03 -1.49
CA ALA A 20 -9.19 13.83 -2.88
C ALA A 20 -7.96 12.91 -3.02
N GLY A 21 -7.27 12.57 -1.92
CA GLY A 21 -6.03 11.80 -1.93
C GLY A 21 -4.76 12.63 -2.04
N GLY A 22 -4.88 13.95 -1.87
CA GLY A 22 -3.73 14.83 -1.69
C GLY A 22 -3.15 14.70 -0.28
N LEU A 23 -1.90 15.14 -0.13
CA LEU A 23 -1.21 15.26 1.16
C LEU A 23 -0.71 16.69 1.33
N THR A 24 -0.76 17.21 2.55
CA THR A 24 0.00 18.40 2.94
C THR A 24 1.05 18.04 3.97
N PHE A 25 2.16 18.77 3.93
CA PHE A 25 3.31 18.59 4.81
C PHE A 25 3.66 19.92 5.44
N ASP A 26 3.48 20.03 6.75
CA ASP A 26 3.85 21.21 7.53
C ASP A 26 5.18 20.99 8.22
N VAL A 27 6.23 21.59 7.67
CA VAL A 27 7.60 21.47 8.15
C VAL A 27 7.89 22.56 9.19
N ALA A 28 8.33 22.15 10.38
CA ALA A 28 8.83 23.07 11.40
C ALA A 28 10.20 23.62 11.00
N ALA A 29 10.26 24.88 10.60
CA ALA A 29 11.44 25.55 10.06
C ALA A 29 11.53 27.01 10.56
N ARG A 30 11.93 27.18 11.82
CA ARG A 30 12.11 28.50 12.44
C ARG A 30 13.22 29.29 11.73
N GLY A 31 12.96 30.57 11.47
CA GLY A 31 13.97 31.50 10.94
C GLY A 31 14.38 31.28 9.48
N ASN A 32 13.66 30.45 8.71
CA ASN A 32 13.95 30.29 7.28
C ASN A 32 13.36 31.45 6.47
N ALA A 33 14.23 32.28 5.89
CA ALA A 33 13.86 33.38 4.99
C ALA A 33 14.11 33.07 3.50
N GLY A 34 14.67 31.90 3.17
CA GLY A 34 15.05 31.52 1.81
C GLY A 34 14.11 30.52 1.14
N ALA A 35 14.30 30.32 -0.17
CA ALA A 35 13.58 29.31 -0.94
C ALA A 35 13.75 27.91 -0.30
N ALA A 36 12.65 27.19 -0.17
CA ALA A 36 12.61 25.88 0.47
C ALA A 36 11.79 24.89 -0.35
N LEU A 37 12.20 23.63 -0.32
CA LEU A 37 11.52 22.54 -1.04
C LEU A 37 11.32 21.33 -0.12
N LEU A 38 10.16 20.71 -0.24
CA LEU A 38 9.94 19.33 0.14
C LEU A 38 10.39 18.45 -1.03
N ILE A 39 11.21 17.45 -0.76
CA ILE A 39 11.74 16.52 -1.78
C ILE A 39 11.35 15.10 -1.36
N LEU A 40 10.63 14.40 -2.22
CA LEU A 40 10.31 12.98 -2.08
C LEU A 40 11.20 12.19 -3.02
N ARG A 41 11.95 11.21 -2.51
CA ARG A 41 12.84 10.35 -3.31
C ARG A 41 12.40 8.89 -3.25
N ARG A 42 12.18 8.24 -4.38
CA ARG A 42 11.79 6.83 -4.42
C ARG A 42 12.98 5.95 -4.02
N ARG A 43 12.74 4.99 -3.13
CA ARG A 43 13.77 4.03 -2.70
C ARG A 43 14.01 2.97 -3.77
N GLY A 44 15.28 2.64 -4.02
CA GLY A 44 15.68 1.60 -4.98
C GLY A 44 15.65 2.06 -6.44
N ALA A 45 15.51 3.35 -6.68
CA ALA A 45 15.72 3.96 -7.99
C ALA A 45 17.22 3.91 -8.35
N ASP A 46 17.54 3.51 -9.58
CA ASP A 46 18.90 3.60 -10.12
C ASP A 46 19.27 5.08 -10.29
N THR A 47 20.46 5.47 -9.88
CA THR A 47 20.97 6.85 -10.02
C THR A 47 21.36 7.20 -11.47
N GLY A 48 20.78 6.51 -12.46
CA GLY A 48 20.98 6.71 -13.89
C GLY A 48 20.27 7.94 -14.44
N ALA A 49 20.53 8.23 -15.72
CA ALA A 49 20.27 9.50 -16.39
C ALA A 49 18.79 9.97 -16.49
N ASP A 50 17.82 9.20 -15.96
CA ASP A 50 16.39 9.55 -15.97
C ASP A 50 15.76 9.57 -14.56
N SER A 51 16.51 10.09 -13.58
CA SER A 51 16.10 10.24 -12.16
C SER A 51 14.90 11.16 -11.88
N SER A 52 14.30 11.76 -12.92
CA SER A 52 13.17 12.70 -12.79
C SER A 52 11.90 12.02 -12.29
N ALA A 53 11.68 10.75 -12.66
CA ALA A 53 10.53 9.95 -12.22
C ALA A 53 10.67 9.44 -10.78
N ASP A 54 11.86 9.53 -10.18
CA ASP A 54 12.17 9.02 -8.85
C ASP A 54 12.39 10.12 -7.82
N THR A 55 12.24 11.39 -8.21
CA THR A 55 12.27 12.55 -7.31
C THR A 55 11.14 13.52 -7.61
N VAL A 56 10.33 13.83 -6.60
CA VAL A 56 9.31 14.89 -6.67
C VAL A 56 9.74 16.05 -5.76
N SER A 57 9.77 17.27 -6.29
CA SER A 57 10.08 18.49 -5.53
C SER A 57 8.87 19.42 -5.49
N LEU A 58 8.47 19.81 -4.27
CA LEU A 58 7.32 20.67 -4.02
C LEU A 58 7.76 21.92 -3.26
N PRO A 59 7.28 23.12 -3.62
CA PRO A 59 7.62 24.34 -2.89
C PRO A 59 7.12 24.27 -1.46
N LEU A 60 7.97 24.65 -0.51
CA LEU A 60 7.61 24.90 0.88
C LEU A 60 7.33 26.40 1.06
N ALA A 61 6.06 26.77 1.15
CA ALA A 61 5.62 28.16 1.30
C ALA A 61 5.33 28.48 2.79
N PRO A 62 5.52 29.72 3.25
CA PRO A 62 5.10 30.12 4.60
C PRO A 62 3.61 29.83 4.86
N ALA A 63 3.32 29.13 5.96
CA ALA A 63 1.94 28.82 6.36
C ALA A 63 1.58 29.42 7.74
N ALA A 64 2.56 29.52 8.63
CA ALA A 64 2.48 30.21 9.92
C ALA A 64 3.89 30.57 10.40
N GLU A 65 4.00 31.28 11.52
CA GLU A 65 5.30 31.58 12.13
C GLU A 65 6.10 30.29 12.39
N GLY A 66 7.30 30.20 11.80
CA GLY A 66 8.18 29.04 11.93
C GLY A 66 7.68 27.75 11.26
N ARG A 67 6.68 27.83 10.38
CA ARG A 67 6.08 26.69 9.69
C ARG A 67 5.96 26.93 8.19
N LEU A 68 6.47 25.98 7.41
CA LEU A 68 6.34 25.97 5.95
C LEU A 68 5.44 24.80 5.51
N ARG A 69 4.60 25.02 4.50
CA ARG A 69 3.70 24.01 3.95
C ARG A 69 4.06 23.68 2.51
N ALA A 70 4.11 22.39 2.21
CA ALA A 70 4.08 21.87 0.86
C ALA A 70 2.79 21.07 0.64
N ALA A 71 2.20 21.20 -0.54
CA ALA A 71 1.06 20.40 -0.96
C ALA A 71 1.51 19.41 -2.04
N LEU A 72 1.11 18.15 -1.89
CA LEU A 72 1.17 17.10 -2.90
C LEU A 72 -0.27 16.81 -3.37
N PRO A 73 -0.76 17.52 -4.41
CA PRO A 73 -2.10 17.28 -4.96
C PRO A 73 -2.25 15.85 -5.49
N SER A 74 -3.48 15.34 -5.52
CA SER A 74 -3.79 14.01 -6.08
C SER A 74 -3.39 13.87 -7.55
N SER A 75 -3.33 14.96 -8.32
CA SER A 75 -2.91 14.99 -9.72
C SER A 75 -1.41 14.76 -9.95
N VAL A 76 -0.55 14.99 -8.94
CA VAL A 76 0.89 14.77 -9.09
C VAL A 76 1.16 13.26 -9.07
N SER A 77 1.74 12.73 -10.15
CA SER A 77 2.09 11.31 -10.23
C SER A 77 3.15 10.96 -9.18
N LEU A 78 2.89 9.89 -8.43
CA LEU A 78 3.82 9.32 -7.47
C LEU A 78 3.79 7.79 -7.66
N PRO A 79 4.66 7.23 -8.53
CA PRO A 79 4.68 5.80 -8.82
C PRO A 79 4.68 4.90 -7.58
N GLU A 80 4.14 3.69 -7.72
CA GLU A 80 4.04 2.72 -6.62
C GLU A 80 5.41 2.47 -5.99
N GLY A 81 5.53 2.60 -4.66
CA GLY A 81 6.83 2.54 -4.01
C GLY A 81 6.88 3.13 -2.62
N ARG A 82 8.10 3.36 -2.14
CA ARG A 82 8.40 4.01 -0.87
C ARG A 82 9.20 5.26 -1.16
N TRP A 83 8.69 6.40 -0.72
CA TRP A 83 9.20 7.72 -1.05
C TRP A 83 9.72 8.40 0.20
N ASP A 84 11.03 8.46 0.31
CA ASP A 84 11.72 9.03 1.44
C ASP A 84 11.61 10.57 1.41
N ALA A 85 11.17 11.17 2.52
CA ALA A 85 10.86 12.60 2.59
C ALA A 85 12.02 13.43 3.15
N TYR A 86 12.36 14.50 2.46
CA TYR A 86 13.43 15.44 2.81
C TYR A 86 12.95 16.88 2.70
N ALA A 87 13.54 17.78 3.48
CA ALA A 87 13.40 19.22 3.29
C ALA A 87 14.74 19.85 2.96
N ARG A 88 14.75 20.72 1.95
CA ARG A 88 15.87 21.61 1.63
C ARG A 88 15.47 23.03 2.00
N LEU A 89 16.18 23.63 2.96
CA LEU A 89 15.93 25.00 3.42
C LEU A 89 17.06 25.92 2.92
N ALA A 90 16.73 27.13 2.48
CA ALA A 90 17.67 28.21 2.12
C ALA A 90 18.93 27.78 1.34
N GLY A 91 18.78 26.90 0.34
CA GLY A 91 19.89 26.44 -0.51
C GLY A 91 20.85 25.43 0.14
N GLY A 92 20.61 25.00 1.38
CA GLY A 92 21.39 23.95 2.04
C GLY A 92 21.13 22.55 1.50
N GLU A 93 21.81 21.56 2.07
CA GLU A 93 21.61 20.15 1.69
C GLU A 93 20.23 19.62 2.11
N PRO A 94 19.59 18.75 1.32
CA PRO A 94 18.36 18.07 1.72
C PRO A 94 18.53 17.26 3.01
N ARG A 95 17.74 17.60 4.03
CA ARG A 95 17.74 16.92 5.33
C ARG A 95 16.56 15.98 5.42
N ARG A 96 16.80 14.76 5.92
CA ARG A 96 15.75 13.76 6.11
C ARG A 96 14.72 14.26 7.12
N LEU A 97 13.44 14.14 6.78
CA LEU A 97 12.34 14.50 7.67
C LEU A 97 12.03 13.34 8.62
N VAL A 98 11.65 13.69 9.85
CA VAL A 98 11.02 12.77 10.79
C VAL A 98 9.53 13.12 10.90
N PRO A 99 8.64 12.16 11.19
CA PRO A 99 7.22 12.44 11.30
C PRO A 99 6.91 13.30 12.53
N GLY A 100 5.93 14.18 12.37
CA GLY A 100 5.21 14.87 13.44
C GLY A 100 3.83 14.24 13.64
N VAL A 101 2.79 15.07 13.73
CA VAL A 101 1.38 14.64 13.76
C VAL A 101 0.95 14.19 12.35
N THR A 102 0.29 13.04 12.26
CA THR A 102 -0.23 12.52 11.00
C THR A 102 -1.75 12.34 11.11
N ASP A 103 -2.51 13.16 10.38
CA ASP A 103 -3.98 13.09 10.31
C ASP A 103 -4.42 12.54 8.96
N LEU A 104 -4.92 11.31 8.96
CA LEU A 104 -5.33 10.57 7.76
C LEU A 104 -6.81 10.20 7.76
N ARG A 105 -7.62 10.76 8.65
CA ARG A 105 -9.05 10.41 8.80
C ARG A 105 -9.82 10.55 7.48
N SER A 106 -9.64 11.68 6.79
CA SER A 106 -10.26 11.93 5.48
C SER A 106 -9.80 10.95 4.40
N LEU A 107 -8.59 10.42 4.50
CA LEU A 107 -8.06 9.41 3.57
C LEU A 107 -8.66 8.04 3.86
N ALA A 108 -8.81 7.68 5.14
CA ALA A 108 -9.39 6.41 5.57
C ALA A 108 -10.88 6.28 5.19
N GLU A 109 -11.62 7.39 5.19
CA GLU A 109 -13.04 7.42 4.79
C GLU A 109 -13.25 7.53 3.27
N ARG A 110 -12.17 7.68 2.50
CA ARG A 110 -12.25 7.99 1.07
C ARG A 110 -12.73 6.79 0.26
N THR A 111 -13.77 7.01 -0.53
CA THR A 111 -14.19 6.08 -1.60
C THR A 111 -13.93 6.72 -2.96
N PRO A 112 -12.88 6.30 -3.71
CA PRO A 112 -12.63 6.82 -5.05
C PRO A 112 -13.84 6.60 -5.98
N SER A 113 -14.19 7.60 -6.79
CA SER A 113 -15.30 7.49 -7.76
C SER A 113 -14.99 6.54 -8.92
N GLY A 114 -13.72 6.16 -9.12
CA GLY A 114 -13.26 5.34 -10.25
C GLY A 114 -13.11 6.09 -11.57
N LEU A 115 -13.52 7.36 -11.65
CA LEU A 115 -13.50 8.17 -12.88
C LEU A 115 -12.11 8.34 -13.51
N LEU A 116 -11.05 8.27 -12.70
CA LEU A 116 -9.68 8.41 -13.17
C LEU A 116 -9.13 7.12 -13.83
N GLY A 117 -9.90 6.02 -13.81
CA GLY A 117 -9.46 4.73 -14.37
C GLY A 117 -8.39 4.02 -13.54
N HIS A 118 -8.00 4.58 -12.39
CA HIS A 118 -6.96 4.05 -11.52
C HIS A 118 -7.21 4.41 -10.06
N VAL A 119 -6.54 3.71 -9.16
CA VAL A 119 -6.49 4.00 -7.72
C VAL A 119 -5.11 4.55 -7.38
N ALA A 120 -5.10 5.76 -6.79
CA ALA A 120 -3.92 6.39 -6.22
C ALA A 120 -4.08 6.54 -4.71
N VAL A 121 -3.18 5.91 -3.94
CA VAL A 121 -3.16 5.94 -2.47
C VAL A 121 -1.78 6.39 -2.02
N ARG A 122 -1.73 7.33 -1.07
CA ARG A 122 -0.48 7.87 -0.53
C ARG A 122 -0.60 7.97 0.98
N ILE A 123 0.22 7.21 1.70
CA ILE A 123 0.17 7.12 3.16
C ILE A 123 1.54 7.55 3.74
N PRO A 124 1.65 8.71 4.39
CA PRO A 124 2.83 9.07 5.14
C PRO A 124 2.93 8.19 6.40
N TYR A 125 4.11 7.68 6.69
CA TYR A 125 4.36 6.82 7.84
C TYR A 125 5.78 6.97 8.38
N ALA A 126 5.94 6.59 9.65
CA ALA A 126 7.25 6.46 10.29
C ALA A 126 7.90 5.13 9.87
N THR A 127 9.12 5.18 9.33
CA THR A 127 9.91 3.95 9.15
C THR A 127 10.37 3.41 10.50
N ARG A 128 10.85 2.16 10.54
CA ARG A 128 11.49 1.57 11.74
C ARG A 128 12.66 2.42 12.27
N GLN A 129 13.32 3.19 11.42
CA GLN A 129 14.40 4.11 11.78
C GLN A 129 13.90 5.50 12.22
N GLY A 130 12.59 5.70 12.34
CA GLY A 130 11.99 6.97 12.78
C GLY A 130 11.94 8.06 11.72
N ASN A 131 12.20 7.75 10.45
CA ASN A 131 12.15 8.71 9.36
C ASN A 131 10.76 8.77 8.74
N LEU A 132 10.40 9.92 8.18
CA LEU A 132 9.20 10.07 7.37
C LEU A 132 9.43 9.46 5.98
N THR A 133 8.49 8.63 5.56
CA THR A 133 8.37 8.08 4.21
C THR A 133 6.91 8.12 3.79
N VAL A 134 6.64 8.35 2.52
CA VAL A 134 5.31 8.19 1.92
C VAL A 134 5.27 6.85 1.20
N ARG A 135 4.33 5.99 1.57
CA ARG A 135 3.99 4.80 0.80
C ARG A 135 3.04 5.21 -0.31
N SER A 136 3.36 4.89 -1.55
CA SER A 136 2.50 5.20 -2.70
C SER A 136 2.07 3.92 -3.40
N TRP A 137 0.82 3.88 -3.84
CA TRP A 137 0.29 2.91 -4.81
C TRP A 137 -0.41 3.66 -5.93
N LEU A 138 -0.20 3.20 -7.15
CA LEU A 138 -0.83 3.71 -8.35
C LEU A 138 -1.19 2.52 -9.24
N ARG A 139 -2.44 2.05 -9.15
CA ARG A 139 -2.88 0.78 -9.77
C ARG A 139 -4.05 0.99 -10.72
N ALA A 140 -3.95 0.38 -11.90
CA ALA A 140 -4.99 0.36 -12.93
C ALA A 140 -4.91 -0.96 -13.71
N PRO A 141 -5.95 -1.81 -13.70
CA PRO A 141 -7.07 -1.80 -12.76
C PRO A 141 -6.64 -2.15 -11.32
N HIS A 142 -7.56 -2.01 -10.36
CA HIS A 142 -7.35 -2.40 -8.96
C HIS A 142 -8.53 -3.21 -8.42
N ALA A 143 -8.24 -4.23 -7.59
CA ALA A 143 -9.23 -5.02 -6.88
C ALA A 143 -9.02 -4.83 -5.37
N GLU A 144 -9.92 -4.07 -4.74
CA GLU A 144 -9.89 -3.80 -3.30
C GLU A 144 -10.64 -4.90 -2.55
N ALA A 145 -9.96 -5.59 -1.63
CA ALA A 145 -10.57 -6.49 -0.66
C ALA A 145 -11.12 -5.69 0.52
N VAL A 146 -12.44 -5.60 0.61
CA VAL A 146 -13.17 -4.77 1.57
C VAL A 146 -13.46 -5.53 2.85
N ASP A 147 -13.96 -6.75 2.71
CA ASP A 147 -14.37 -7.60 3.84
C ASP A 147 -13.84 -9.03 3.68
N LEU A 148 -13.39 -9.59 4.79
CA LEU A 148 -12.82 -10.93 4.90
C LEU A 148 -13.58 -11.69 5.98
N ARG A 149 -14.39 -12.66 5.57
CA ARG A 149 -15.07 -13.57 6.50
C ARG A 149 -14.25 -14.84 6.65
N LEU A 150 -13.72 -15.02 7.85
CA LEU A 150 -12.91 -16.18 8.23
C LEU A 150 -13.82 -17.30 8.69
N GLU A 151 -13.68 -18.48 8.08
CA GLU A 151 -14.44 -19.67 8.40
C GLU A 151 -13.50 -20.83 8.74
N SER A 152 -14.02 -21.89 9.34
CA SER A 152 -13.21 -23.03 9.76
C SER A 152 -12.61 -23.82 8.59
N ASP A 153 -13.18 -23.71 7.39
CA ASP A 153 -12.86 -24.47 6.20
C ASP A 153 -12.56 -23.59 4.98
N GLY A 154 -12.56 -22.26 5.14
CA GLY A 154 -12.31 -21.35 4.03
C GLY A 154 -12.26 -19.88 4.40
N LEU A 155 -12.12 -19.07 3.35
CA LEU A 155 -12.13 -17.61 3.40
C LEU A 155 -13.11 -17.07 2.37
N THR A 156 -14.14 -16.35 2.80
CA THR A 156 -14.93 -15.53 1.88
C THR A 156 -14.34 -14.14 1.78
N VAL A 157 -14.07 -13.70 0.55
CA VAL A 157 -13.57 -12.36 0.23
C VAL A 157 -14.68 -11.59 -0.46
N ARG A 158 -14.95 -10.37 0.01
CA ARG A 158 -15.80 -9.40 -0.67
C ARG A 158 -15.00 -8.16 -1.01
N GLY A 159 -15.27 -7.57 -2.16
CA GLY A 159 -14.49 -6.44 -2.62
C GLY A 159 -15.11 -5.66 -3.76
N ARG A 160 -14.34 -4.70 -4.27
CA ARG A 160 -14.72 -3.84 -5.38
C ARG A 160 -13.56 -3.65 -6.35
N VAL A 161 -13.87 -3.58 -7.64
CA VAL A 161 -12.91 -3.20 -8.70
C VAL A 161 -12.97 -1.72 -9.01
N TYR A 162 -11.81 -1.16 -9.36
CA TYR A 162 -11.64 0.21 -9.81
C TYR A 162 -10.86 0.23 -11.12
N GLY A 163 -11.22 1.15 -12.02
CA GLY A 163 -10.60 1.26 -13.34
C GLY A 163 -10.98 0.14 -14.31
N THR A 164 -11.96 -0.69 -13.96
CA THR A 164 -12.51 -1.77 -14.78
C THR A 164 -13.92 -2.12 -14.31
N GLN A 165 -14.58 -3.02 -15.02
CA GLN A 165 -15.90 -3.58 -14.68
C GLN A 165 -15.81 -5.11 -14.69
N LEU A 166 -16.70 -5.75 -13.94
CA LEU A 166 -16.86 -7.20 -13.96
C LEU A 166 -17.84 -7.56 -15.09
N VAL A 167 -17.47 -8.52 -15.94
CA VAL A 167 -18.35 -9.06 -16.98
C VAL A 167 -18.74 -10.51 -16.68
N PRO A 168 -19.80 -11.04 -17.30
CA PRO A 168 -20.12 -12.47 -17.19
C PRO A 168 -18.90 -13.34 -17.54
N GLY A 169 -18.58 -14.31 -16.69
CA GLY A 169 -17.37 -15.13 -16.81
C GLY A 169 -16.14 -14.58 -16.08
N ALA A 170 -16.29 -13.51 -15.28
CA ALA A 170 -15.26 -13.14 -14.31
C ALA A 170 -15.01 -14.29 -13.31
N ASP A 171 -13.75 -14.55 -13.02
CA ASP A 171 -13.32 -15.56 -12.06
C ASP A 171 -12.22 -15.01 -11.14
N ALA A 172 -11.90 -15.77 -10.10
CA ALA A 172 -10.75 -15.52 -9.24
C ALA A 172 -9.76 -16.68 -9.36
N GLU A 173 -8.48 -16.36 -9.20
CA GLU A 173 -7.40 -17.35 -9.24
C GLU A 173 -6.62 -17.36 -7.94
N LEU A 174 -6.43 -18.55 -7.40
CA LEU A 174 -5.49 -18.82 -6.35
C LEU A 174 -4.24 -19.45 -6.95
N ARG A 175 -3.13 -18.74 -6.91
CA ARG A 175 -1.86 -19.16 -7.54
C ARG A 175 -0.84 -19.51 -6.47
N ALA A 176 -0.33 -20.74 -6.49
CA ALA A 176 0.76 -21.13 -5.62
C ALA A 176 2.02 -20.34 -5.97
N ARG A 177 2.76 -19.86 -4.96
CA ARG A 177 4.06 -19.26 -5.18
C ARG A 177 5.09 -20.34 -5.47
N SER A 178 5.81 -20.20 -6.59
CA SER A 178 6.84 -21.16 -7.00
C SER A 178 7.96 -21.24 -5.95
N GLY A 179 8.32 -22.45 -5.54
CA GLY A 179 9.45 -22.72 -4.64
C GLY A 179 9.08 -23.18 -3.23
N ASP A 180 7.81 -23.09 -2.81
CA ASP A 180 7.40 -23.31 -1.42
C ASP A 180 6.81 -24.71 -1.11
N GLY A 181 6.83 -25.67 -2.04
CA GLY A 181 6.42 -27.06 -1.76
C GLY A 181 5.98 -27.92 -2.96
N VAL A 182 5.66 -29.19 -2.68
CA VAL A 182 5.14 -30.18 -3.63
C VAL A 182 3.62 -29.98 -3.80
N GLY A 183 3.22 -29.34 -4.89
CA GLY A 183 1.79 -29.11 -5.19
C GLY A 183 1.46 -27.76 -5.83
N GLY A 184 2.36 -27.22 -6.66
CA GLY A 184 2.13 -25.97 -7.37
C GLY A 184 0.95 -26.04 -8.35
N GLY A 185 0.22 -24.95 -8.50
CA GLY A 185 -0.90 -24.88 -9.45
C GLY A 185 -1.67 -23.57 -9.38
N VAL A 186 -2.61 -23.42 -10.31
CA VAL A 186 -3.61 -22.37 -10.33
C VAL A 186 -4.96 -23.01 -10.08
N ARG A 187 -5.71 -22.50 -9.10
CA ARG A 187 -7.10 -22.90 -8.84
C ARG A 187 -8.01 -21.74 -9.23
N ARG A 188 -9.04 -22.03 -10.04
CA ARG A 188 -10.07 -21.06 -10.40
C ARG A 188 -11.24 -21.16 -9.44
N LEU A 189 -11.82 -20.02 -9.10
CA LEU A 189 -12.95 -19.87 -8.20
C LEU A 189 -14.02 -19.05 -8.90
N ASP A 190 -15.28 -19.46 -8.78
CA ASP A 190 -16.40 -18.70 -9.27
C ASP A 190 -16.54 -17.39 -8.48
N VAL A 191 -16.81 -16.31 -9.22
CA VAL A 191 -17.03 -14.99 -8.65
C VAL A 191 -18.48 -14.59 -8.82
N ALA A 192 -19.15 -14.31 -7.70
CA ALA A 192 -20.40 -13.58 -7.71
C ALA A 192 -20.09 -12.10 -7.99
N ALA A 193 -20.46 -11.62 -9.17
CA ALA A 193 -20.19 -10.26 -9.62
C ALA A 193 -21.49 -9.43 -9.72
N GLU A 194 -21.49 -8.24 -9.13
CA GLU A 194 -22.51 -7.22 -9.36
C GLU A 194 -21.84 -5.88 -9.69
N ARG A 195 -21.92 -5.48 -10.97
CA ARG A 195 -21.32 -4.23 -11.48
C ARG A 195 -19.80 -4.16 -11.18
N THR A 196 -19.42 -3.50 -10.09
CA THR A 196 -18.03 -3.36 -9.65
C THR A 196 -17.72 -4.16 -8.40
N GLU A 197 -18.71 -4.80 -7.77
CA GLU A 197 -18.57 -5.56 -6.55
C GLU A 197 -18.40 -7.04 -6.86
N PHE A 198 -17.53 -7.70 -6.11
CA PHE A 198 -17.28 -9.12 -6.24
C PHE A 198 -17.33 -9.81 -4.88
N ALA A 199 -17.71 -11.08 -4.90
CA ALA A 199 -17.54 -12.00 -3.79
C ALA A 199 -17.12 -13.39 -4.30
N PHE A 200 -16.22 -14.05 -3.59
CA PHE A 200 -15.88 -15.45 -3.81
C PHE A 200 -15.41 -16.10 -2.51
N THR A 201 -15.43 -17.43 -2.47
CA THR A 201 -14.94 -18.21 -1.35
C THR A 201 -13.75 -19.05 -1.77
N VAL A 202 -12.67 -18.96 -1.01
CA VAL A 202 -11.52 -19.86 -1.13
C VAL A 202 -11.73 -21.00 -0.14
N PRO A 203 -12.03 -22.22 -0.59
CA PRO A 203 -12.02 -23.36 0.30
C PRO A 203 -10.57 -23.75 0.61
N TYR A 204 -10.30 -24.11 1.86
CA TYR A 204 -8.98 -24.55 2.29
C TYR A 204 -8.71 -26.02 1.98
N ASP A 205 -9.77 -26.79 1.69
CA ASP A 205 -9.61 -28.17 1.29
C ASP A 205 -8.81 -28.29 -0.02
N GLY A 206 -7.93 -29.30 -0.05
CA GLY A 206 -7.04 -29.52 -1.17
C GLY A 206 -5.92 -28.50 -1.36
N LEU A 207 -5.82 -27.42 -0.59
CA LEU A 207 -4.64 -26.55 -0.66
C LEU A 207 -3.41 -27.28 -0.13
N ALA A 208 -2.38 -27.35 -0.97
CA ALA A 208 -1.08 -27.83 -0.55
C ALA A 208 -0.40 -26.81 0.38
N PRO A 209 0.46 -27.27 1.30
CA PRO A 209 1.33 -26.39 2.06
C PRO A 209 2.10 -25.39 1.18
N GLY A 210 2.15 -24.14 1.61
CA GLY A 210 2.81 -23.05 0.89
C GLY A 210 2.03 -21.73 0.93
N ASP A 211 2.57 -20.74 0.23
CA ASP A 211 1.94 -19.45 0.02
C ASP A 211 1.11 -19.43 -1.28
N TRP A 212 -0.07 -18.83 -1.20
CA TRP A 212 -1.02 -18.72 -2.29
C TRP A 212 -1.44 -17.27 -2.51
N ASP A 213 -1.19 -16.76 -3.71
CA ASP A 213 -1.54 -15.40 -4.11
C ASP A 213 -2.95 -15.35 -4.73
N LEU A 214 -3.76 -14.38 -4.31
CA LEU A 214 -5.14 -14.20 -4.78
C LEU A 214 -5.23 -13.18 -5.91
N TRP A 215 -5.83 -13.59 -7.02
CA TRP A 215 -6.02 -12.75 -8.19
C TRP A 215 -7.48 -12.73 -8.60
N LEU A 216 -7.91 -11.64 -9.22
CA LEU A 216 -9.21 -11.48 -9.83
C LEU A 216 -9.04 -11.33 -11.33
N ARG A 217 -9.92 -11.91 -12.13
CA ARG A 217 -9.96 -11.76 -13.58
C ARG A 217 -11.29 -11.13 -13.97
N PRO A 218 -11.38 -9.79 -14.02
CA PRO A 218 -12.65 -9.10 -14.20
C PRO A 218 -13.37 -9.44 -15.51
N ALA A 219 -12.63 -9.90 -16.53
CA ALA A 219 -13.17 -10.37 -17.79
C ALA A 219 -12.70 -11.78 -18.20
N GLY A 220 -12.48 -12.63 -17.20
CA GLY A 220 -12.11 -14.04 -17.40
C GLY A 220 -10.90 -14.21 -18.29
N ASP A 221 -11.01 -15.10 -19.29
CA ASP A 221 -9.89 -15.49 -20.16
C ASP A 221 -9.36 -14.41 -21.10
N LEU A 222 -10.16 -13.37 -21.37
CA LEU A 222 -9.80 -12.29 -22.29
C LEU A 222 -9.34 -11.02 -21.57
N GLY A 223 -9.43 -11.00 -20.23
CA GLY A 223 -9.23 -9.81 -19.41
C GLY A 223 -7.87 -9.70 -18.72
N PRO A 224 -7.61 -8.55 -18.07
CA PRO A 224 -6.47 -8.42 -17.18
C PRO A 224 -6.61 -9.37 -15.97
N VAL A 225 -5.47 -9.74 -15.40
CA VAL A 225 -5.39 -10.43 -14.11
C VAL A 225 -4.93 -9.42 -13.06
N VAL A 226 -5.72 -9.25 -12.02
CA VAL A 226 -5.58 -8.15 -11.05
C VAL A 226 -5.28 -8.72 -9.68
N ARG A 227 -4.20 -8.25 -9.04
CA ARG A 227 -3.86 -8.69 -7.68
C ARG A 227 -4.88 -8.10 -6.70
N LEU A 228 -5.44 -8.94 -5.84
CA LEU A 228 -6.25 -8.45 -4.72
C LEU A 228 -5.36 -7.75 -3.69
N ALA A 229 -5.76 -6.58 -3.23
CA ALA A 229 -5.08 -5.86 -2.17
C ALA A 229 -6.07 -5.07 -1.32
N ARG A 230 -5.61 -4.55 -0.18
CA ARG A 230 -6.35 -3.56 0.61
C ARG A 230 -5.51 -2.31 0.69
N LEU A 231 -5.91 -1.27 -0.01
CA LEU A 231 -5.16 -0.02 -0.15
C LEU A 231 -5.96 1.20 0.29
N LEU A 232 -7.29 1.13 0.33
CA LEU A 232 -8.16 2.27 0.63
C LEU A 232 -8.39 2.41 2.14
N ASP A 233 -7.29 2.61 2.88
CA ASP A 233 -7.26 2.94 4.31
C ASP A 233 -6.02 3.78 4.65
N ASP A 234 -5.71 3.95 5.94
CA ASP A 234 -4.59 4.73 6.46
C ASP A 234 -3.40 3.87 6.93
N VAL A 235 -3.38 2.57 6.62
CA VAL A 235 -2.33 1.65 7.06
C VAL A 235 -1.29 1.41 5.96
N ALA A 236 -0.11 2.02 6.13
CA ALA A 236 0.99 1.94 5.16
C ALA A 236 1.60 0.53 5.00
N ASP A 237 1.67 -0.25 6.08
CA ASP A 237 2.18 -1.62 6.08
C ASP A 237 1.23 -2.51 6.88
N LYS A 238 0.45 -3.33 6.16
CA LYS A 238 -0.59 -4.16 6.77
C LYS A 238 -0.04 -5.42 7.39
N ASN A 239 1.04 -5.96 6.84
CA ASN A 239 1.60 -7.24 7.27
C ASN A 239 1.88 -7.32 8.79
N PRO A 240 2.54 -6.33 9.43
CA PRO A 240 2.81 -6.40 10.86
C PRO A 240 1.63 -5.99 11.76
N VAL A 241 0.55 -5.41 11.20
CA VAL A 241 -0.56 -4.82 11.99
C VAL A 241 -1.83 -5.67 11.89
N LEU A 242 -2.14 -6.20 10.71
CA LEU A 242 -3.32 -7.01 10.45
C LEU A 242 -2.95 -8.49 10.53
N THR A 243 -3.25 -9.09 11.68
CA THR A 243 -3.09 -10.52 11.92
C THR A 243 -4.45 -11.20 11.93
N PHE A 244 -4.51 -12.39 11.35
CA PHE A 244 -5.74 -13.17 11.22
C PHE A 244 -5.59 -14.51 11.95
N PRO A 245 -6.63 -14.99 12.66
CA PRO A 245 -6.61 -16.35 13.17
C PRO A 245 -6.50 -17.34 12.00
N ARG A 246 -5.74 -18.43 12.23
CA ARG A 246 -5.60 -19.52 11.26
C ARG A 246 -6.56 -20.66 11.58
N ALA A 247 -7.27 -21.12 10.57
CA ALA A 247 -8.11 -22.30 10.66
C ALA A 247 -7.26 -23.56 10.63
N ARG A 248 -7.58 -24.55 11.47
CA ARG A 248 -6.98 -25.89 11.43
C ARG A 248 -7.85 -26.79 10.57
N VAL A 249 -7.32 -27.27 9.45
CA VAL A 249 -8.08 -28.00 8.43
C VAL A 249 -7.35 -29.30 8.08
N ARG A 250 -8.09 -30.36 7.80
CA ARG A 250 -7.53 -31.57 7.18
C ARG A 250 -7.70 -31.45 5.67
N THR A 251 -6.60 -31.47 4.93
CA THR A 251 -6.60 -31.46 3.47
C THR A 251 -6.17 -32.82 2.92
N SER A 252 -6.21 -32.99 1.60
CA SER A 252 -5.60 -34.14 0.91
C SER A 252 -4.08 -34.27 1.15
N HIS A 253 -3.44 -33.23 1.69
CA HIS A 253 -2.02 -33.18 2.01
C HIS A 253 -1.73 -33.35 3.51
N GLY A 254 -2.75 -33.65 4.33
CA GLY A 254 -2.64 -33.81 5.78
C GLY A 254 -3.23 -32.64 6.57
N PRO A 255 -3.05 -32.62 7.90
CA PRO A 255 -3.49 -31.52 8.75
C PRO A 255 -2.64 -30.27 8.51
N VAL A 256 -3.29 -29.11 8.35
CA VAL A 256 -2.65 -27.82 8.11
C VAL A 256 -3.30 -26.71 8.95
N ALA A 257 -2.57 -25.61 9.13
CA ALA A 257 -3.11 -24.32 9.54
C ALA A 257 -3.13 -23.38 8.32
N ALA A 258 -4.31 -22.89 7.95
CA ALA A 258 -4.53 -22.02 6.80
C ALA A 258 -5.11 -20.67 7.24
N GLY A 259 -4.70 -19.58 6.61
CA GLY A 259 -5.29 -18.27 6.88
C GLY A 259 -4.73 -17.16 6.01
N PRO A 260 -5.46 -16.03 5.87
CA PRO A 260 -4.99 -14.90 5.09
C PRO A 260 -3.86 -14.14 5.76
N TYR A 261 -3.12 -13.41 4.94
CA TYR A 261 -2.18 -12.40 5.37
C TYR A 261 -2.02 -11.35 4.26
N TYR A 262 -1.51 -10.19 4.61
CA TYR A 262 -1.12 -9.18 3.62
C TYR A 262 0.38 -9.25 3.33
N THR A 263 0.77 -9.16 2.06
CA THR A 263 2.18 -9.10 1.65
C THR A 263 2.80 -7.76 2.01
N ARG A 264 4.11 -7.61 1.78
CA ARG A 264 4.85 -6.34 1.92
C ARG A 264 4.27 -5.19 1.06
N ASP A 265 3.55 -5.53 0.00
CA ASP A 265 2.92 -4.57 -0.91
C ASP A 265 1.41 -4.41 -0.67
N ASN A 266 0.92 -4.94 0.46
CA ASN A 266 -0.48 -4.94 0.91
C ASN A 266 -1.42 -5.75 0.01
N ASP A 267 -0.87 -6.70 -0.75
CA ASP A 267 -1.66 -7.68 -1.50
C ASP A 267 -2.16 -8.78 -0.57
N LEU A 268 -3.35 -9.32 -0.83
CA LEU A 268 -3.95 -10.38 -0.02
C LEU A 268 -3.45 -11.76 -0.47
N SER A 269 -2.87 -12.54 0.44
CA SER A 269 -2.43 -13.92 0.19
C SER A 269 -3.00 -14.86 1.25
N LEU A 270 -2.90 -16.16 1.01
CA LEU A 270 -3.13 -17.21 2.00
C LEU A 270 -1.80 -17.90 2.32
N ALA A 271 -1.58 -18.19 3.59
CA ALA A 271 -0.51 -19.06 4.04
C ALA A 271 -1.11 -20.38 4.51
N VAL A 272 -0.57 -21.50 4.03
CA VAL A 272 -0.95 -22.85 4.43
C VAL A 272 0.28 -23.55 5.00
N THR A 273 0.30 -23.81 6.29
CA THR A 273 1.44 -24.43 6.98
C THR A 273 1.07 -25.82 7.49
N PRO A 274 1.90 -26.86 7.28
CA PRO A 274 1.67 -28.18 7.87
C PRO A 274 1.55 -28.08 9.39
N LEU A 275 0.69 -28.91 9.98
CA LEU A 275 0.68 -29.14 11.41
C LEU A 275 1.42 -30.44 11.70
N ASP A 276 2.27 -30.41 12.72
CA ASP A 276 2.80 -31.64 13.29
C ASP A 276 1.63 -32.50 13.78
N ALA A 277 1.65 -33.78 13.41
CA ALA A 277 0.61 -34.75 13.72
C ALA A 277 0.55 -35.09 15.21
#